data_AF-A0A2T3UZI0-F1
#
_entry.id   AF-A0A2T3UZI0-F1
#
_cell.length_a   1.000
_cell.length_b   1.000
_cell.length_c   1.000
_cell.angle_alpha   90.00
_cell.angle_beta   90.00
_cell.angle_gamma   90.00
#
_symmetry.space_group_name_H-M   'P 1'
#
loop_
_entity.id
_entity.type
_entity.pdbx_description
1 polymer ?
#
loop_
_entity_poly.entity_id
_entity_poly.type
_entity_poly.pdbx_seq_one_letter_code
_entity_poly.pdbx_strand_id
1 'polypeptide(L)'
;MSKIDYQALREAAERAIPAMERLLMLPVDDDLISEQELKDSGVDIDALNAFKFLAGPETVLALLDEINALEETRINDVCRIAELTKQLELAKSKLNEQREHYESVISDGSKRIAALLRKDNLASATNIEGERK
;
A
#
# COMPACT_ATOMS: atom_id res chain seq x y z
N MET A 1 -17.80 12.22 -1.43
CA MET A 1 -18.62 11.93 -0.23
C MET A 1 -19.56 10.82 -0.62
N SER A 2 -19.49 9.67 0.07
CA SER A 2 -20.44 8.59 -0.19
C SER A 2 -21.84 9.04 0.18
N LYS A 3 -22.82 8.63 -0.62
CA LYS A 3 -24.25 8.86 -0.34
C LYS A 3 -24.81 7.81 0.63
N ILE A 4 -23.99 6.81 1.00
CA ILE A 4 -24.39 5.66 1.81
C ILE A 4 -24.02 5.93 3.27
N ASP A 5 -24.97 5.73 4.17
CA ASP A 5 -24.69 5.66 5.60
C ASP A 5 -24.17 4.25 5.94
N TYR A 6 -22.84 4.11 5.89
CA TYR A 6 -22.15 2.85 6.16
C TYR A 6 -22.39 2.33 7.58
N GLN A 7 -22.52 3.22 8.56
CA GLN A 7 -22.70 2.82 9.95
C GLN A 7 -24.12 2.29 10.17
N ALA A 8 -25.13 3.01 9.69
CA ALA A 8 -26.51 2.56 9.77
C ALA A 8 -26.74 1.25 9.00
N LEU A 9 -26.16 1.12 7.80
CA LEU A 9 -26.25 -0.10 7.00
C LEU A 9 -25.60 -1.29 7.73
N ARG A 10 -24.43 -1.08 8.34
CA ARG A 10 -23.72 -2.12 9.11
C ARG A 10 -24.51 -2.55 10.33
N GLU A 11 -25.01 -1.62 11.13
CA GLU A 11 -25.81 -1.95 12.32
C GLU A 11 -27.10 -2.69 11.96
N ALA A 12 -27.77 -2.28 10.88
CA ALA A 12 -28.96 -2.98 10.41
C ALA A 12 -28.64 -4.39 9.91
N ALA A 13 -27.53 -4.57 9.18
CA ALA A 13 -27.06 -5.88 8.74
C ALA A 13 -26.72 -6.78 9.94
N GLU A 14 -25.97 -6.29 10.92
CA GLU A 14 -25.59 -7.04 12.12
C GLU A 14 -26.81 -7.51 12.94
N ARG A 15 -27.87 -6.70 13.02
CA ARG A 15 -29.14 -7.14 13.65
C ARG A 15 -29.96 -8.09 12.77
N ALA A 16 -29.91 -7.93 11.45
CA ALA A 16 -30.66 -8.77 10.52
C ALA A 16 -30.10 -10.19 10.40
N ILE A 17 -28.79 -10.40 10.58
CA ILE A 17 -28.14 -11.73 10.51
C ILE A 17 -28.83 -12.78 11.40
N PRO A 18 -28.94 -12.60 12.73
CA PRO A 18 -29.58 -13.61 13.59
C PRO A 18 -31.08 -13.78 13.31
N ALA A 19 -31.77 -12.72 12.88
CA ALA A 19 -33.18 -12.81 12.47
C ALA A 19 -33.34 -13.67 11.21
N MET A 20 -32.44 -13.51 10.25
CA MET A 20 -32.44 -14.28 9.01
C MET A 20 -32.08 -15.75 9.26
N GLU A 21 -31.10 -16.01 10.13
CA GLU A 21 -30.74 -17.37 10.56
C GLU A 21 -31.92 -18.09 11.22
N ARG A 22 -32.68 -17.42 12.09
CA ARG A 22 -33.89 -18.00 12.70
C ARG A 22 -34.98 -18.27 11.67
N LEU A 23 -35.22 -17.32 10.76
CA LEU A 23 -36.19 -17.50 9.68
C LEU A 23 -35.87 -18.71 8.82
N LEU A 24 -34.59 -18.95 8.52
CA LEU A 24 -34.09 -20.10 7.75
C LEU A 24 -34.23 -21.44 8.48
N MET A 25 -34.29 -21.44 9.82
CA MET A 25 -34.46 -22.66 10.63
C MET A 25 -35.94 -23.05 10.85
N LEU A 26 -36.88 -22.17 10.50
CA LEU A 26 -38.30 -22.50 10.61
C LEU A 26 -38.69 -23.57 9.57
N PRO A 27 -39.57 -24.52 9.93
CA PRO A 27 -40.14 -25.44 8.96
C PRO A 27 -40.84 -24.62 7.87
N VAL A 28 -40.48 -24.87 6.62
CA VAL A 28 -41.17 -24.31 5.45
C VAL A 28 -42.43 -25.14 5.25
N ASP A 29 -43.43 -24.91 6.09
CA ASP A 29 -44.78 -25.40 5.82
C ASP A 29 -45.33 -24.59 4.62
N ASP A 30 -46.08 -25.23 3.72
CA ASP A 30 -46.64 -24.60 2.50
C ASP A 30 -47.69 -23.50 2.82
N ASP A 31 -48.05 -23.33 4.09
CA ASP A 31 -48.97 -22.30 4.56
C ASP A 31 -48.24 -20.96 4.75
N LEU A 32 -48.88 -19.87 4.32
CA LEU A 32 -48.35 -18.51 4.49
C LEU A 32 -48.26 -18.16 5.98
N ILE A 33 -47.04 -18.14 6.53
CA ILE A 33 -46.76 -17.69 7.89
C ILE A 33 -46.93 -16.16 7.96
N SER A 34 -47.73 -15.69 8.92
CA SER A 34 -47.91 -14.25 9.17
C SER A 34 -46.72 -13.62 9.89
N GLU A 35 -46.55 -12.29 9.78
CA GLU A 35 -45.50 -11.57 10.53
C GLU A 35 -45.65 -11.75 12.04
N GLN A 36 -46.87 -11.89 12.55
CA GLN A 36 -47.12 -12.10 13.98
C GLN A 36 -46.62 -13.47 14.42
N GLU A 37 -46.89 -14.52 13.64
CA GLU A 37 -46.38 -15.88 13.92
C GLU A 37 -44.85 -15.94 13.84
N LEU A 38 -44.24 -15.20 12.90
CA LEU A 38 -42.78 -15.05 12.85
C LEU A 38 -42.23 -14.34 14.10
N LYS A 39 -42.86 -13.26 14.54
CA LYS A 39 -42.48 -12.57 15.79
C LYS A 39 -42.64 -13.50 17.01
N ASP A 40 -43.71 -14.28 17.07
CA ASP A 40 -43.98 -15.23 18.15
C ASP A 40 -42.97 -16.40 18.15
N SER A 41 -42.43 -16.77 16.98
CA SER A 41 -41.30 -17.71 16.83
C SER A 41 -39.92 -17.11 17.18
N GLY A 42 -39.87 -15.83 17.56
CA GLY A 42 -38.66 -15.12 17.96
C GLY A 42 -37.83 -14.59 16.78
N VAL A 43 -38.41 -14.47 15.58
CA VAL A 43 -37.78 -13.78 14.44
C VAL A 43 -37.98 -12.28 14.59
N ASP A 44 -36.89 -11.53 14.57
CA ASP A 44 -36.93 -10.06 14.59
C ASP A 44 -37.20 -9.51 13.17
N ILE A 45 -38.49 -9.42 12.83
CA ILE A 45 -38.97 -8.91 11.54
C ILE A 45 -38.63 -7.43 11.36
N ASP A 46 -38.58 -6.66 12.44
CA ASP A 46 -38.28 -5.23 12.38
C ASP A 46 -36.81 -5.00 11.98
N ALA A 47 -35.89 -5.84 12.47
CA ALA A 47 -34.49 -5.84 12.02
C ALA A 47 -34.34 -6.22 10.54
N LEU A 48 -35.07 -7.23 10.05
CA LEU A 48 -35.05 -7.63 8.64
C LEU A 48 -35.57 -6.51 7.73
N ASN A 49 -36.68 -5.88 8.10
CA ASN A 49 -37.27 -4.78 7.34
C ASN A 49 -36.36 -3.54 7.33
N ALA A 50 -35.72 -3.21 8.45
CA ALA A 50 -34.75 -2.11 8.52
C ALA A 50 -33.56 -2.35 7.58
N PHE A 51 -32.98 -3.56 7.57
CA PHE A 51 -31.91 -3.91 6.64
C PHE A 51 -32.38 -3.88 5.19
N LYS A 52 -33.54 -4.46 4.87
CA LYS A 52 -34.10 -4.46 3.51
C LYS A 52 -34.30 -3.04 2.95
N PHE A 53 -34.72 -2.09 3.80
CA PHE A 53 -34.88 -0.70 3.40
C PHE A 53 -33.53 -0.01 3.16
N LEU A 54 -32.56 -0.23 4.04
CA LEU A 54 -31.23 0.39 3.94
C LEU A 54 -30.38 -0.22 2.83
N ALA A 55 -30.47 -1.54 2.63
CA ALA A 55 -29.77 -2.32 1.62
C ALA A 55 -30.58 -2.47 0.32
N GLY A 56 -31.33 -1.43 -0.05
CA GLY A 56 -32.08 -1.39 -1.30
C GLY A 56 -31.16 -1.48 -2.55
N PRO A 57 -31.72 -1.77 -3.74
CA PRO A 57 -30.95 -1.90 -4.97
C PRO A 57 -30.03 -0.70 -5.26
N GLU A 58 -30.49 0.52 -4.98
CA GLU A 58 -29.71 1.74 -5.16
C GLU A 58 -28.48 1.79 -4.25
N THR A 59 -28.62 1.38 -2.98
CA THR A 59 -27.51 1.30 -2.03
C THR A 59 -26.50 0.23 -2.47
N VAL A 60 -26.99 -0.93 -2.92
CA VAL A 60 -26.13 -2.02 -3.41
C VAL A 60 -25.35 -1.60 -4.65
N LEU A 61 -26.00 -0.94 -5.61
CA LEU A 61 -25.32 -0.42 -6.80
C LEU A 61 -24.28 0.64 -6.44
N ALA A 62 -24.62 1.58 -5.56
CA ALA A 62 -23.67 2.60 -5.11
C ALA A 62 -22.45 1.98 -4.39
N LEU A 63 -22.63 0.93 -3.59
CA LEU A 63 -21.52 0.20 -2.98
C LEU A 63 -20.62 -0.47 -4.04
N LEU A 64 -21.21 -1.10 -5.05
CA LEU A 64 -20.46 -1.73 -6.14
C LEU A 64 -19.68 -0.70 -6.95
N ASP A 65 -20.30 0.44 -7.27
CA ASP A 65 -19.65 1.54 -7.99
C ASP A 65 -18.47 2.12 -7.19
N GLU A 66 -18.64 2.33 -5.88
CA GLU A 66 -17.56 2.81 -5.00
C GLU A 66 -16.42 1.79 -4.90
N ILE A 67 -16.71 0.50 -4.78
CA ILE A 67 -15.69 -0.56 -4.76
C ILE A 67 -14.92 -0.63 -6.08
N ASN A 68 -15.61 -0.58 -7.21
CA ASN A 68 -14.98 -0.62 -8.53
C ASN A 68 -14.04 0.59 -8.73
N ALA A 69 -14.48 1.80 -8.37
CA ALA A 69 -13.66 3.01 -8.48
C ALA A 69 -12.43 2.96 -7.55
N LEU A 70 -12.58 2.44 -6.33
CA LEU A 70 -11.47 2.24 -5.39
C LEU A 70 -10.48 1.20 -5.90
N GLU A 71 -10.97 0.11 -6.50
CA GLU A 71 -10.13 -0.94 -7.07
C GLU A 71 -9.33 -0.44 -8.27
N GLU A 72 -9.96 0.30 -9.18
CA GLU A 72 -9.28 0.93 -10.32
C GLU A 72 -8.18 1.90 -9.85
N THR A 73 -8.49 2.74 -8.86
CA THR A 73 -7.53 3.67 -8.27
C THR A 73 -6.34 2.92 -7.64
N ARG A 74 -6.63 1.88 -6.86
CA ARG A 74 -5.60 1.05 -6.21
C ARG A 74 -4.69 0.36 -7.23
N ILE A 75 -5.25 -0.17 -8.32
CA ILE A 75 -4.48 -0.79 -9.40
C ILE A 75 -3.54 0.23 -10.05
N ASN A 76 -4.03 1.44 -10.35
CA ASN A 76 -3.23 2.51 -10.92
C ASN A 76 -2.07 2.92 -9.99
N ASP A 77 -2.37 3.12 -8.70
CA ASP A 77 -1.37 3.48 -7.70
C ASP A 77 -0.28 2.41 -7.55
N VAL A 78 -0.67 1.13 -7.51
CA VAL A 78 0.29 0.00 -7.47
C VAL A 78 1.20 0.00 -8.70
N CYS A 79 0.63 0.21 -9.89
CA CYS A 79 1.42 0.29 -11.12
C CYS A 79 2.41 1.46 -11.08
N ARG A 80 1.97 2.63 -10.59
CA ARG A 80 2.84 3.81 -10.47
C ARG A 80 3.95 3.61 -9.46
N ILE A 81 3.68 2.96 -8.33
CA ILE A 81 4.68 2.61 -7.31
C ILE A 81 5.72 1.66 -7.90
N ALA A 82 5.30 0.66 -8.68
CA ALA A 82 6.23 -0.27 -9.32
C ALA A 82 7.19 0.45 -10.28
N GLU A 83 6.67 1.37 -11.11
CA GLU A 83 7.50 2.14 -12.04
C GLU A 83 8.47 3.07 -11.30
N LEU A 84 8.01 3.80 -10.28
CA LEU A 84 8.87 4.65 -9.47
C LEU A 84 9.96 3.86 -8.74
N THR A 85 9.63 2.65 -8.26
CA THR A 85 10.60 1.76 -7.60
C THR A 85 11.70 1.35 -8.57
N LYS A 86 11.35 1.00 -9.81
CA LYS A 86 12.32 0.66 -10.86
C LYS A 86 13.23 1.85 -11.21
N GLN A 87 12.66 3.05 -11.34
CA GLN A 87 13.43 4.26 -11.61
C GLN A 87 14.38 4.59 -10.46
N LEU A 88 13.93 4.40 -9.22
CA LEU A 88 14.72 4.63 -8.02
C LEU A 88 15.91 3.65 -7.94
N GLU A 89 15.70 2.36 -8.23
CA GLU A 89 16.78 1.39 -8.28
C GLU A 89 17.80 1.69 -9.41
N LEU A 90 17.32 2.09 -10.59
CA LEU A 90 18.21 2.53 -11.67
C LEU A 90 19.04 3.77 -11.28
N ALA A 91 18.42 4.74 -10.62
CA ALA A 91 19.10 5.95 -10.16
C ALA A 91 20.16 5.63 -9.10
N LYS A 92 19.85 4.73 -8.14
CA LYS A 92 20.81 4.25 -7.15
C LYS A 92 22.01 3.55 -7.79
N SER A 93 21.78 2.67 -8.77
CA SER A 93 22.87 1.97 -9.47
C SER A 93 23.80 2.97 -10.15
N LYS A 94 23.25 3.94 -10.89
CA LYS A 94 24.06 4.99 -11.55
C LYS A 94 24.86 5.82 -10.55
N LEU A 95 24.26 6.17 -9.41
CA LEU A 95 24.96 6.89 -8.35
C LEU A 95 26.13 6.05 -7.79
N ASN A 96 25.93 4.74 -7.61
CA ASN A 96 26.97 3.85 -7.14
C ASN A 96 28.14 3.75 -8.14
N GLU A 97 27.85 3.54 -9.42
CA GLU A 97 28.86 3.55 -10.49
C GLU A 97 29.66 4.86 -10.51
N GLN A 98 28.98 6.00 -10.34
CA GLN A 98 29.65 7.30 -10.28
C GLN A 98 30.56 7.43 -9.05
N ARG A 99 30.14 6.90 -7.88
CA ARG A 99 30.96 6.89 -6.66
C ARG A 99 32.22 6.06 -6.86
N GLU A 100 32.09 4.86 -7.40
CA GLU A 100 33.23 3.97 -7.68
C GLU A 100 34.21 4.60 -8.69
N HIS A 101 33.68 5.27 -9.72
CA HIS A 101 34.52 6.01 -10.67
C HIS A 101 35.37 7.08 -9.99
N TYR A 102 34.75 7.95 -9.17
CA TYR A 102 35.49 9.01 -8.48
C TYR A 102 36.50 8.46 -7.47
N GLU A 103 36.15 7.40 -6.75
CA GLU A 103 37.06 6.75 -5.82
C GLU A 103 38.32 6.21 -6.52
N SER A 104 38.15 5.63 -7.72
CA SER A 104 39.27 5.19 -8.57
C SER A 104 40.17 6.36 -8.98
N VAL A 105 39.58 7.46 -9.49
CA VAL A 105 40.33 8.66 -9.92
C VAL A 105 41.08 9.29 -8.75
N ILE A 106 40.45 9.40 -7.58
CA ILE A 106 41.08 9.94 -6.37
C ILE A 106 42.22 9.05 -5.90
N SER A 107 42.05 7.72 -5.95
CA SER A 107 43.10 6.77 -5.59
C SER A 107 44.32 6.88 -6.51
N ASP A 108 44.11 6.95 -7.82
CA ASP A 108 45.18 7.13 -8.79
C ASP A 108 45.90 8.48 -8.62
N GLY A 109 45.13 9.56 -8.47
CA GLY A 109 45.66 10.89 -8.15
C GLY A 109 46.51 10.90 -6.88
N SER A 110 46.02 10.25 -5.81
CA SER A 110 46.73 10.13 -4.54
C SER A 110 48.05 9.37 -4.68
N LYS A 111 48.08 8.28 -5.46
CA LYS A 111 49.32 7.54 -5.77
C LYS A 111 50.33 8.42 -6.52
N ARG A 112 49.86 9.18 -7.51
CA ARG A 112 50.72 10.08 -8.30
C ARG A 112 51.30 11.21 -7.45
N ILE A 113 50.50 11.82 -6.57
CA ILE A 113 50.98 12.83 -5.62
C ILE A 113 52.03 12.23 -4.68
N ALA A 114 51.77 11.06 -4.11
CA ALA A 114 52.74 10.39 -3.24
C ALA A 114 54.07 10.08 -3.95
N ALA A 115 54.03 9.70 -5.22
CA ALA A 115 55.22 9.47 -6.03
C ALA A 115 56.01 10.77 -6.31
N LEU A 116 55.31 11.86 -6.62
CA LEU A 116 55.94 13.17 -6.84
C LEU A 116 56.61 13.69 -5.56
N LEU A 117 55.92 13.63 -4.42
CA LEU A 117 56.47 14.06 -3.12
C LEU A 117 57.73 13.25 -2.75
N ARG A 118 57.76 11.94 -3.04
CA ARG A 118 58.97 11.13 -2.83
C ARG A 118 60.13 11.58 -3.71
N LYS A 119 59.87 11.92 -4.98
CA LYS A 119 60.89 12.37 -5.92
C LYS A 119 61.46 13.74 -5.52
N ASP A 120 60.61 14.69 -5.14
CA ASP A 120 61.03 16.03 -4.72
C ASP A 120 61.85 16.00 -3.43
N ASN A 121 61.44 15.17 -2.46
CA ASN A 121 62.19 14.96 -1.22
C ASN A 121 63.58 14.35 -1.50
N LEU A 122 63.68 13.39 -2.42
CA LEU A 122 64.96 12.77 -2.80
C LEU A 122 65.89 13.77 -3.50
N ALA A 123 65.37 14.57 -4.43
CA ALA A 123 66.16 15.59 -5.13
C ALA A 123 66.70 16.66 -4.17
N SER A 124 65.89 17.05 -3.18
CA SER A 124 66.30 17.99 -2.14
C SER A 124 67.41 17.42 -1.25
N ALA A 125 67.34 16.13 -0.90
CA ALA A 125 68.36 15.46 -0.09
C ALA A 125 69.71 15.34 -0.83
N THR A 126 69.70 14.98 -2.13
CA THR A 126 70.93 14.85 -2.92
C THR A 126 71.66 16.18 -3.13
N ASN A 127 70.93 17.29 -3.24
CA ASN A 127 71.54 18.61 -3.40
C ASN A 127 72.26 19.07 -2.13
N ILE A 128 71.71 18.79 -0.95
CA ILE A 128 72.33 19.13 0.34
C ILE A 128 73.64 18.34 0.57
N GLU A 129 73.73 17.09 0.11
CA GLU A 129 74.95 16.28 0.23
C GLU A 129 76.04 16.69 -0.76
N GLY A 130 75.66 17.21 -1.94
CA GLY A 130 76.60 17.71 -2.95
C GLY A 130 77.27 19.03 -2.55
N GLU A 131 76.58 19.91 -1.83
CA GLU A 131 77.13 21.19 -1.35
C GLU A 131 78.02 21.06 -0.10
N ARG A 132 78.04 19.90 0.56
CA ARG A 132 78.86 19.63 1.76
C ARG A 132 80.21 18.95 1.47
N LYS A 133 80.57 18.74 0.20
CA LYS A 133 81.87 18.18 -0.23
C LYS A 133 82.73 19.24 -0.90
#